data_AF-A0A968V9X9-F1
#
_entry.id   AF-A0A968V9X9-F1
#
_cell.length_a   1.000
_cell.length_b   1.000
_cell.length_c   1.000
_cell.angle_alpha   90.00
_cell.angle_beta   90.00
_cell.angle_gamma   90.00
#
_symmetry.space_group_name_H-M   'P 1'
#
loop_
_entity.id
_entity.type
_entity.pdbx_description
1 polymer ?
#
loop_
_entity_poly.entity_id
_entity_poly.type
_entity_poly.pdbx_seq_one_letter_code
_entity_poly.pdbx_strand_id
1 'polypeptide(L)'
;MYDTFKLSRGCVIRSKERKIKKQWEAHKLLVKLVEQMGGEYIDLEAEQVKPLIAILAVYEKREGYGISEDTILTFIVDSQIAFDNILIREILSNPSGVISDDDTEDEIVIDGSNEVKPTLIDITDELSIDEESNIDIDSFFE
;
A
#
# COMPACT_ATOMS: atom_id res chain seq x y z
N MET A 1 3.00 13.55 -11.18
CA MET A 1 2.17 12.33 -11.04
C MET A 1 0.68 12.66 -11.07
N TYR A 2 0.14 13.45 -10.13
CA TYR A 2 -1.27 13.89 -10.20
C TYR A 2 -1.58 14.71 -11.47
N ASP A 3 -0.84 15.81 -11.71
CA ASP A 3 -1.09 16.66 -12.88
C ASP A 3 -0.76 15.98 -14.21
N THR A 4 0.06 14.93 -14.15
CA THR A 4 0.51 14.17 -15.32
C THR A 4 -0.54 13.19 -15.81
N PHE A 5 -1.21 12.49 -14.90
CA PHE A 5 -2.10 11.38 -15.27
C PHE A 5 -3.54 11.54 -14.74
N LYS A 6 -3.76 12.36 -13.71
CA LYS A 6 -5.04 12.53 -12.98
C LYS A 6 -5.72 11.20 -12.58
N LEU A 7 -4.98 10.08 -12.63
CA LEU A 7 -5.51 8.72 -12.55
C LEU A 7 -6.15 8.42 -11.20
N SER A 8 -5.59 8.92 -10.10
CA SER A 8 -6.14 8.67 -8.77
C SER A 8 -7.23 9.64 -8.34
N ARG A 9 -7.53 10.70 -9.12
CA ARG A 9 -8.48 11.78 -8.75
C ARG A 9 -8.28 12.34 -7.32
N GLY A 10 -7.05 12.32 -6.83
CA GLY A 10 -6.68 12.84 -5.51
C GLY A 10 -6.71 11.76 -4.44
N CYS A 11 -7.08 10.52 -4.78
CA CYS A 11 -7.12 9.45 -3.80
C CYS A 11 -5.72 9.06 -3.33
N VAL A 12 -5.62 8.81 -2.04
CA VAL A 12 -4.49 8.14 -1.39
C VAL A 12 -4.87 6.67 -1.24
N ILE A 13 -4.04 5.77 -1.75
CA ILE A 13 -4.29 4.33 -1.72
C ILE A 13 -3.24 3.68 -0.83
N ARG A 14 -3.64 3.22 0.35
CA ARG A 14 -2.72 2.65 1.36
C ARG A 14 -3.49 1.81 2.37
N SER A 15 -2.87 0.77 2.90
CA SER A 15 -3.45 -0.02 3.99
C SER A 15 -3.80 0.86 5.20
N LYS A 16 -5.04 0.78 5.70
CA LYS A 16 -5.51 1.49 6.90
C LYS A 16 -4.86 0.98 8.18
N GLU A 17 -4.31 -0.24 8.19
CA GLU A 17 -3.50 -0.74 9.31
C GLU A 17 -2.21 0.06 9.51
N ARG A 18 -1.74 0.75 8.47
CA ARG A 18 -0.54 1.60 8.49
C ARG A 18 -0.93 3.06 8.40
N LYS A 19 -1.66 3.52 9.42
CA LYS A 19 -2.17 4.88 9.56
C LYS A 19 -1.09 5.94 9.37
N ILE A 20 -1.49 7.09 8.82
CA ILE A 20 -0.60 8.23 8.63
C ILE A 20 -0.66 9.09 9.89
N LYS A 21 0.48 9.22 10.58
CA LYS A 21 0.57 10.03 11.79
C LYS A 21 0.47 11.52 11.47
N LYS A 22 -0.27 12.28 12.29
CA LYS A 22 -0.57 13.71 12.05
C LYS A 22 0.68 14.59 11.92
N GLN A 23 1.77 14.24 12.60
CA GLN A 23 3.05 14.94 12.59
C GLN A 23 3.93 14.63 11.37
N TRP A 24 3.60 13.62 10.56
CA TRP A 24 4.39 13.29 9.38
C TRP A 24 4.08 14.24 8.22
N GLU A 25 5.08 14.53 7.39
CA GLU A 25 4.88 15.27 6.14
C GLU A 25 3.87 14.57 5.21
N ALA A 26 3.76 13.24 5.31
CA ALA A 26 2.75 12.45 4.60
C ALA A 26 1.31 12.86 4.97
N HIS A 27 1.06 13.30 6.21
CA HIS A 27 -0.26 13.79 6.62
C HIS A 27 -0.62 15.10 5.91
N LYS A 28 0.34 16.02 5.75
CA LYS A 28 0.12 17.25 4.97
C LYS A 28 -0.23 16.94 3.51
N LEU A 29 0.40 15.90 2.95
CA LEU A 29 0.08 15.43 1.60
C LEU A 29 -1.33 14.80 1.54
N LEU A 30 -1.71 13.99 2.54
CA LEU A 30 -3.06 13.44 2.67
C LEU A 30 -4.12 14.55 2.70
N VAL A 31 -3.95 15.55 3.58
CA VAL A 31 -4.83 16.72 3.68
C VAL A 31 -4.94 17.43 2.34
N LYS A 32 -3.83 17.69 1.65
CA LYS A 32 -3.85 18.32 0.32
C LYS A 32 -4.64 17.49 -0.70
N LEU A 33 -4.38 16.19 -0.76
CA LEU A 33 -4.97 15.29 -1.73
C LEU A 33 -6.48 15.08 -1.51
N VAL A 34 -6.92 14.95 -0.26
CA VAL A 34 -8.33 14.74 0.10
C VAL A 34 -9.10 16.05 0.08
N GLU A 35 -8.68 17.05 0.87
CA GLU A 35 -9.47 18.26 1.10
C GLU A 35 -9.37 19.28 -0.05
N GLN A 36 -8.19 19.42 -0.67
CA GLN A 36 -7.97 20.45 -1.69
C GLN A 36 -8.17 19.93 -3.11
N MET A 37 -7.97 18.63 -3.31
CA MET A 37 -8.01 18.00 -4.64
C MET A 37 -9.20 17.07 -4.80
N GLY A 38 -10.07 16.98 -3.77
CA GLY A 38 -11.31 16.22 -3.80
C GLY A 38 -11.06 14.72 -3.84
N GLY A 39 -9.97 14.24 -3.25
CA GLY A 39 -9.66 12.82 -3.17
C GLY A 39 -10.27 12.13 -1.96
N GLU A 40 -9.91 10.87 -1.77
CA GLU A 40 -10.29 10.06 -0.60
C GLU A 40 -9.14 9.16 -0.15
N TYR A 41 -9.12 8.79 1.13
CA TYR A 41 -8.22 7.74 1.60
C TYR A 41 -8.89 6.38 1.43
N ILE A 42 -8.45 5.64 0.42
CA ILE A 42 -8.96 4.32 0.07
C ILE A 42 -8.04 3.26 0.67
N ASP A 43 -8.65 2.29 1.37
CA ASP A 43 -7.92 1.15 1.92
C ASP A 43 -7.40 0.24 0.81
N LEU A 44 -6.14 -0.17 0.94
CA LEU A 44 -5.50 -1.03 -0.04
C LEU A 44 -5.56 -2.49 0.39
N GLU A 45 -6.58 -3.20 -0.08
CA GLU A 45 -6.74 -4.62 0.17
C GLU A 45 -6.05 -5.46 -0.91
N ALA A 46 -5.22 -6.42 -0.49
CA ALA A 46 -4.44 -7.25 -1.41
C ALA A 46 -5.33 -8.03 -2.40
N GLU A 47 -6.46 -8.58 -1.95
CA GLU A 47 -7.37 -9.35 -2.80
C GLU A 47 -7.97 -8.51 -3.93
N GLN A 48 -8.18 -7.21 -3.72
CA GLN A 48 -8.68 -6.29 -4.74
C GLN A 48 -7.60 -5.96 -5.78
N VAL A 49 -6.32 -6.00 -5.40
CA VAL A 49 -5.19 -5.65 -6.29
C VAL A 49 -4.73 -6.83 -7.14
N LYS A 50 -4.75 -8.05 -6.58
CA LYS A 50 -4.30 -9.28 -7.26
C LYS A 50 -4.81 -9.44 -8.69
N PRO A 51 -6.11 -9.32 -9.01
CA PRO A 51 -6.59 -9.47 -10.38
C PRO A 51 -6.00 -8.41 -11.32
N LEU A 52 -5.79 -7.19 -10.85
CA LEU A 52 -5.19 -6.10 -11.64
C LEU A 52 -3.72 -6.38 -11.95
N ILE A 53 -2.97 -6.88 -10.96
CA ILE A 53 -1.56 -7.27 -11.13
C ILE A 53 -1.44 -8.48 -12.05
N ALA A 54 -2.36 -9.43 -11.98
CA ALA A 54 -2.38 -10.59 -12.87
C ALA A 54 -2.56 -10.17 -14.34
N ILE A 55 -3.49 -9.25 -14.62
CA ILE A 55 -3.69 -8.69 -15.96
C ILE A 55 -2.42 -7.98 -16.44
N LEU A 56 -1.82 -7.14 -15.58
CA LEU A 56 -0.58 -6.44 -15.90
C LEU A 56 0.54 -7.43 -16.24
N ALA A 57 0.72 -8.48 -15.45
CA ALA A 57 1.73 -9.50 -15.69
C ALA A 57 1.53 -10.24 -17.01
N VAL A 58 0.28 -10.53 -17.39
CA VAL A 58 -0.05 -11.11 -18.71
C VAL A 58 0.25 -10.11 -19.82
N TYR A 59 -0.12 -8.84 -19.64
CA TYR A 59 0.14 -7.77 -20.61
C TYR A 59 1.63 -7.57 -20.85
N GLU A 60 2.46 -7.56 -19.81
CA GLU A 60 3.91 -7.43 -19.91
C GLU A 60 4.56 -8.62 -20.64
N LYS A 61 4.02 -9.83 -20.46
CA LYS A 61 4.55 -11.06 -21.08
C LYS A 61 3.87 -11.45 -22.40
N ARG A 62 2.96 -10.61 -22.91
CA ARG A 62 2.07 -10.94 -24.04
C ARG A 62 2.80 -11.42 -25.30
N GLU A 63 3.97 -10.85 -25.59
CA GLU A 63 4.80 -11.24 -26.74
C GLU A 63 5.27 -12.70 -26.63
N GLY A 64 5.69 -13.13 -25.44
CA GLY A 64 6.11 -14.50 -25.18
C GLY A 64 4.97 -15.51 -25.24
N TYR A 65 3.73 -15.06 -25.06
CA TYR A 65 2.53 -15.89 -25.20
C TYR A 65 1.90 -15.81 -26.59
N GLY A 66 2.42 -14.97 -27.49
CA GLY A 66 1.81 -14.72 -28.80
C GLY A 66 0.42 -14.08 -28.72
N ILE A 67 0.14 -13.33 -27.66
CA ILE A 67 -1.15 -12.68 -27.39
C ILE A 67 -1.05 -11.20 -27.82
N SER A 68 -2.05 -10.71 -28.55
CA SER A 68 -2.12 -9.29 -28.90
C SER A 68 -2.68 -8.45 -27.75
N GLU A 69 -2.32 -7.17 -27.75
CA GLU A 69 -2.89 -6.19 -26.82
C GLU A 69 -4.42 -6.11 -26.91
N ASP A 70 -4.98 -6.12 -28.12
CA ASP A 70 -6.43 -6.10 -28.34
C ASP A 70 -7.15 -7.30 -27.69
N THR A 71 -6.54 -8.49 -27.70
CA THR A 71 -7.11 -9.67 -27.05
C THR A 71 -7.18 -9.48 -25.53
N ILE A 72 -6.15 -8.87 -24.93
CA ILE A 72 -6.13 -8.60 -23.49
C ILE A 72 -7.17 -7.53 -23.14
N LEU A 73 -7.26 -6.45 -23.92
CA LEU A 73 -8.27 -5.41 -23.72
C LEU A 73 -9.69 -5.96 -23.86
N THR A 74 -9.93 -6.79 -24.88
CA THR A 74 -11.20 -7.49 -25.07
C THR A 74 -11.53 -8.38 -23.87
N PHE A 75 -10.56 -9.15 -23.37
CA PHE A 75 -10.76 -9.95 -22.16
C PHE A 75 -11.11 -9.10 -20.94
N ILE A 76 -10.44 -7.96 -20.72
CA ILE A 76 -10.73 -7.05 -19.59
C ILE A 76 -12.18 -6.55 -19.66
N VAL A 77 -12.64 -6.19 -20.86
CA VAL A 77 -14.00 -5.74 -21.10
C VAL A 77 -14.98 -6.90 -20.92
N ASP A 78 -14.79 -8.04 -21.57
CA ASP A 78 -15.74 -9.15 -21.54
C ASP A 78 -15.89 -9.78 -20.15
N SER A 79 -14.77 -9.91 -19.42
CA SER A 79 -14.76 -10.43 -18.05
C SER A 79 -15.23 -9.42 -17.01
N GLN A 80 -15.35 -8.14 -17.39
CA GLN A 80 -15.62 -7.01 -16.48
C GLN A 80 -14.62 -6.91 -15.32
N ILE A 81 -13.45 -7.55 -15.40
CA ILE A 81 -12.52 -7.71 -14.27
C ILE A 81 -12.02 -6.39 -13.68
N ALA A 82 -11.88 -5.34 -14.49
CA ALA A 82 -11.52 -4.00 -14.02
C ALA A 82 -12.75 -3.19 -13.57
N PHE A 83 -13.90 -3.40 -14.20
CA PHE A 83 -15.15 -2.69 -13.89
C PHE A 83 -15.79 -3.19 -12.59
N ASP A 84 -15.68 -4.48 -12.29
CA ASP A 84 -16.19 -5.11 -11.06
C ASP A 84 -15.18 -5.07 -9.92
N ASN A 85 -13.98 -4.54 -10.17
CA ASN A 85 -12.96 -4.37 -9.14
C ASN A 85 -13.36 -3.28 -8.14
N ILE A 86 -13.52 -3.66 -6.87
CA ILE A 86 -13.93 -2.74 -5.80
C ILE A 86 -12.98 -1.55 -5.69
N LEU A 87 -11.66 -1.77 -5.68
CA LEU A 87 -10.67 -0.70 -5.58
C LEU A 87 -10.81 0.30 -6.72
N ILE A 88 -10.97 -0.16 -7.97
CA ILE A 88 -11.19 0.73 -9.12
C ILE A 88 -12.51 1.49 -9.00
N ARG A 89 -13.59 0.84 -8.55
CA ARG A 89 -14.87 1.52 -8.32
C ARG A 89 -14.75 2.62 -7.28
N GLU A 90 -14.08 2.38 -6.16
CA GLU A 90 -13.82 3.40 -5.14
C GLU A 90 -12.96 4.55 -5.69
N ILE A 91 -11.88 4.23 -6.42
CA ILE A 91 -11.03 5.25 -7.06
C ILE A 91 -11.82 6.11 -8.06
N LEU A 92 -12.90 5.60 -8.65
CA LEU A 92 -13.72 6.28 -9.67
C LEU A 92 -15.07 6.79 -9.15
N SER A 93 -15.47 6.47 -7.91
CA SER A 93 -16.75 6.85 -7.29
C SER A 93 -16.81 8.34 -6.95
N ASN A 94 -17.87 8.85 -6.35
CA ASN A 94 -17.83 10.24 -5.86
C ASN A 94 -17.13 10.27 -4.49
N PRO A 95 -15.96 10.92 -4.35
CA PRO A 95 -15.19 10.89 -3.11
C PRO A 95 -15.91 11.63 -1.99
N SER A 96 -15.77 11.14 -0.76
CA SER A 96 -16.38 11.75 0.42
C SER A 96 -15.74 13.10 0.80
N GLY A 97 -14.46 13.30 0.45
CA GLY A 97 -13.71 14.54 0.70
C GLY A 97 -13.38 14.79 2.18
N VAL A 98 -13.54 13.79 3.04
CA VAL A 98 -13.35 13.90 4.49
C VAL A 98 -12.30 12.88 4.95
N ILE A 99 -11.33 13.34 5.74
CA ILE A 99 -10.42 12.46 6.48
C ILE A 99 -11.09 12.14 7.82
N SER A 100 -11.32 10.87 8.11
CA SER A 100 -11.90 10.46 9.39
C SER A 100 -10.82 10.38 10.48
N ASP A 101 -11.21 10.49 11.75
CA ASP A 101 -10.25 10.32 12.85
C ASP A 101 -9.62 8.92 12.84
N ASP A 102 -10.33 7.91 12.33
CA ASP A 102 -9.81 6.55 12.18
C ASP A 102 -8.71 6.45 11.10
N ASP A 103 -8.66 7.36 10.14
CA ASP A 103 -7.66 7.39 9.08
C ASP A 103 -6.27 7.86 9.57
N THR A 104 -6.20 8.38 10.80
CA THR A 104 -4.99 8.94 11.40
C THR A 104 -4.74 8.38 12.79
N GLU A 105 -3.49 8.37 13.23
CA GLU A 105 -3.15 8.09 14.62
C GLU A 105 -3.00 9.39 15.40
N ASP A 106 -3.74 9.52 16.49
CA ASP A 106 -3.48 10.51 17.53
C ASP A 106 -2.28 10.08 18.39
N GLU A 107 -1.53 11.05 18.92
CA GLU A 107 -0.50 10.76 19.90
C GLU A 107 -1.14 10.35 21.23
N ILE A 108 -0.64 9.26 21.82
CA ILE A 108 -0.82 9.01 23.24
C ILE A 108 -0.02 10.09 23.97
N VAL A 109 -0.69 11.09 24.52
CA VAL A 109 -0.06 12.06 25.42
C VAL A 109 0.36 11.29 26.68
N ILE A 110 1.64 10.93 26.76
CA ILE A 110 2.22 10.47 28.02
C ILE A 110 2.36 11.73 28.88
N ASP A 111 1.38 11.97 29.76
CA ASP A 111 1.50 12.96 30.83
C ASP A 111 2.73 12.58 31.67
N GLY A 112 3.78 13.40 31.59
CA GLY A 112 5.10 13.18 32.18
C GLY A 112 5.13 13.28 33.71
N SER A 113 4.06 12.90 34.40
CA SER A 113 3.90 13.07 35.84
C SER A 113 4.20 11.81 36.68
N ASN A 114 4.62 10.70 36.06
CA ASN A 114 5.11 9.53 36.81
C ASN A 114 6.58 9.24 36.46
N GLU A 115 7.49 9.64 37.36
CA GLU A 115 8.88 9.18 37.40
C GLU A 115 8.93 7.65 37.46
N VAL A 116 9.06 6.97 36.32
CA VAL A 116 9.57 5.60 36.29
C VAL A 116 11.07 5.70 36.09
N LYS A 117 11.82 5.45 37.17
CA LYS A 117 13.29 5.30 37.10
C LYS A 117 13.62 4.26 36.02
N PRO A 118 14.52 4.56 35.08
CA PRO A 118 14.93 3.57 34.09
C PRO A 118 15.69 2.45 34.82
N THR A 119 15.09 1.26 34.88
CA THR A 119 15.85 0.04 35.12
C THR A 119 16.70 -0.22 33.88
N LEU A 120 18.00 0.00 34.02
CA LEU A 120 19.00 -0.35 33.04
C LEU A 120 19.00 -1.89 32.93
N ILE A 121 18.39 -2.41 31.86
CA ILE A 121 18.53 -3.82 31.49
C ILE A 121 19.89 -3.91 30.79
N ASP A 122 20.88 -4.42 31.52
CA ASP A 122 22.17 -4.80 30.96
C ASP A 122 21.96 -6.06 30.12
N ILE A 123 21.96 -5.92 28.80
CA ILE A 123 21.92 -7.05 27.86
C ILE A 123 23.36 -7.27 27.38
N THR A 124 24.24 -7.62 28.31
CA THR A 124 25.56 -8.16 27.97
C THR A 124 25.78 -9.45 28.72
N ASP A 125 25.05 -10.51 28.33
CA ASP A 125 25.50 -11.89 28.54
C ASP A 125 24.81 -12.84 27.52
N GLU A 126 25.67 -13.52 26.75
CA GLU A 126 25.49 -14.76 25.96
C GLU A 126 24.51 -14.79 24.77
N LEU A 127 25.01 -14.35 23.60
CA LEU A 127 24.75 -15.05 22.34
C LEU A 127 26.03 -15.82 21.94
N SER A 128 26.11 -17.09 22.35
CA SER A 128 27.01 -18.06 21.74
C SER A 128 26.56 -18.32 20.30
N ILE A 129 27.29 -17.76 19.35
CA ILE A 129 27.13 -18.02 17.93
C ILE A 129 27.74 -19.40 17.66
N ASP A 130 26.90 -20.40 17.48
CA ASP A 130 27.30 -21.66 16.86
C ASP A 130 27.39 -21.41 15.34
N GLU A 131 28.60 -21.09 14.86
CA GLU A 131 28.94 -21.18 13.46
C GLU A 131 28.95 -22.65 13.05
N GLU A 132 27.91 -23.13 12.35
CA GLU A 132 28.01 -24.13 11.28
C GLU A 132 26.64 -24.46 10.68
N SER A 133 26.24 -23.70 9.66
CA SER A 133 25.48 -24.27 8.54
C SER A 133 25.74 -23.43 7.29
N ASN A 134 26.78 -23.80 6.56
CA ASN A 134 27.01 -23.35 5.19
C ASN A 134 25.79 -23.76 4.34
N ILE A 135 24.95 -22.79 3.99
CA ILE A 135 23.97 -22.96 2.91
C ILE A 135 24.72 -22.65 1.62
N ASP A 136 24.96 -23.70 0.85
CA ASP A 136 25.60 -23.65 -0.46
C ASP A 136 24.61 -23.02 -1.46
N ILE A 137 24.95 -21.85 -2.01
CA ILE A 137 24.07 -21.00 -2.82
C ILE A 137 24.05 -21.46 -4.29
N ASP A 138 24.93 -22.38 -4.67
CA ASP A 138 25.12 -22.79 -6.07
C ASP A 138 24.15 -23.89 -6.54
N SER A 139 23.21 -24.37 -5.71
CA SER A 139 22.20 -25.36 -6.11
C SER A 139 20.86 -24.76 -6.58
N PHE A 140 20.75 -23.43 -6.71
CA PHE A 140 19.49 -22.76 -7.08
C PHE A 140 19.37 -22.39 -8.56
N PHE A 141 20.40 -22.65 -9.37
CA PHE A 141 20.40 -22.33 -10.81
C PHE A 141 20.83 -23.50 -11.71
N GLU A 142 20.29 -24.70 -11.46
CA GLU A 142 20.18 -25.77 -12.47
C GLU A 142 18.71 -26.01 -12.86
#